data_AF-A0A7T5JFK9-F1
#
_entry.id   AF-A0A7T5JFK9-F1
#
_cell.length_a   1.000
_cell.length_b   1.000
_cell.length_c   1.000
_cell.angle_alpha   90.00
_cell.angle_beta   90.00
_cell.angle_gamma   90.00
#
_symmetry.space_group_name_H-M   'P 1'
#
loop_
_entity.id
_entity.type
_entity.pdbx_description
1 polymer ?
#
loop_
_entity_poly.entity_id
_entity_poly.type
_entity_poly.pdbx_seq_one_letter_code
_entity_poly.pdbx_strand_id
1 'polypeptide(L)' 'MAAAINSTATSAEAQAIEVASALNALERAQSTDLEPLNNVQVDLDAENGLLSITMTLPVTVTATATGFAVAAVPYLT' A
#
# COMPACT_ATOMS: atom_id res chain seq x y z
N MET A 1 -1.23 -3.47 15.72
CA MET A 1 0.17 -3.36 15.25
C MET A 1 0.15 -4.07 13.92
N ALA A 2 0.05 -3.32 12.82
CA ALA A 2 -0.03 -3.91 11.49
C ALA A 2 1.20 -4.79 11.26
N ALA A 3 0.95 -6.04 10.87
CA ALA A 3 2.01 -6.98 10.53
C ALA A 3 2.74 -6.50 9.27
N ALA A 4 4.06 -6.66 9.23
CA ALA A 4 4.83 -6.40 8.01
C ALA A 4 4.32 -7.32 6.88
N ILE A 5 4.09 -6.75 5.69
CA ILE A 5 3.78 -7.53 4.49
C ILE A 5 5.06 -8.23 4.07
N ASN A 6 5.17 -9.51 4.39
CA ASN A 6 6.29 -10.36 3.99
C ASN A 6 5.93 -11.04 2.67
N SER A 7 6.65 -10.68 1.61
CA SER A 7 6.51 -11.33 0.31
C SER A 7 7.13 -12.73 0.32
N THR A 8 6.49 -13.67 -0.37
CA THR A 8 7.00 -15.04 -0.60
C THR A 8 7.72 -15.18 -1.93
N ALA A 9 7.66 -14.16 -2.78
CA ALA A 9 8.27 -14.19 -4.11
C ALA A 9 9.80 -14.03 -4.08
N THR A 10 10.47 -14.63 -5.06
CA THR A 10 11.94 -14.62 -5.17
C THR A 10 12.47 -13.57 -6.16
N SER A 11 11.62 -12.99 -7.00
CA SER A 11 11.99 -11.89 -7.90
C SER A 11 11.45 -10.56 -7.39
N ALA A 12 12.20 -9.48 -7.59
CA ALA A 12 11.86 -8.15 -7.09
C ALA A 12 10.51 -7.66 -7.65
N GLU A 13 10.22 -8.00 -8.91
CA GLU A 13 8.98 -7.65 -9.60
C GLU A 13 7.78 -8.37 -8.99
N ALA A 14 7.93 -9.67 -8.70
CA ALA A 14 6.87 -10.45 -8.06
C ALA A 14 6.67 -10.04 -6.59
N GLN A 15 7.74 -9.64 -5.90
CA GLN A 15 7.64 -9.04 -4.57
C GLN A 15 6.86 -7.72 -4.59
N ALA A 16 7.12 -6.86 -5.58
CA ALA A 16 6.39 -5.61 -5.75
C ALA A 16 4.89 -5.83 -6.01
N ILE A 17 4.53 -6.84 -6.82
CA ILE A 17 3.13 -7.23 -7.06
C ILE A 17 2.46 -7.74 -5.78
N GLU A 18 3.15 -8.59 -5.00
CA GLU A 18 2.59 -9.11 -3.74
C GLU A 18 2.35 -8.00 -2.72
N VAL A 19 3.29 -7.05 -2.61
CA VAL A 19 3.13 -5.89 -1.73
C VAL A 19 2.01 -4.98 -2.22
N ALA A 20 1.93 -4.71 -3.52
CA ALA A 20 0.87 -3.89 -4.10
C ALA A 20 -0.52 -4.51 -3.94
N SER A 21 -0.66 -5.81 -4.17
CA SER A 21 -1.92 -6.53 -4.01
C SER A 21 -2.36 -6.63 -2.56
N ALA A 22 -1.42 -6.85 -1.63
CA ALA A 22 -1.71 -6.83 -0.20
C ALA A 22 -2.16 -5.44 0.28
N LEU A 23 -1.50 -4.37 -0.17
CA LEU A 23 -1.90 -3.00 0.16
C LEU A 23 -3.26 -2.63 -0.45
N ASN A 24 -3.54 -3.02 -1.70
CA ASN A 24 -4.86 -2.82 -2.33
C ASN A 24 -5.97 -3.57 -1.56
N ALA A 25 -5.70 -4.78 -1.08
CA ALA A 25 -6.65 -5.54 -0.26
C ALA A 25 -6.95 -4.84 1.08
N LEU A 26 -5.92 -4.27 1.72
CA LEU A 26 -6.08 -3.48 2.95
C LEU A 26 -6.88 -2.20 2.70
N GLU A 27 -6.61 -1.48 1.60
CA GLU A 27 -7.42 -0.32 1.22
C GLU A 27 -8.87 -0.69 1.02
N ARG A 28 -9.14 -1.76 0.28
CA ARG A 28 -10.50 -2.19 -0.02
C ARG A 28 -11.24 -2.66 1.23
N ALA A 29 -10.54 -3.17 2.24
CA ALA A 29 -11.12 -3.55 3.52
C ALA A 29 -11.47 -2.35 4.41
N GLN A 30 -10.81 -1.21 4.21
CA GLN A 30 -11.02 0.03 4.96
C GLN A 30 -11.88 1.04 4.19
N SER A 31 -12.01 0.84 2.87
CA SER A 31 -12.87 1.61 1.98
C SER A 31 -14.33 1.44 2.37
N THR A 32 -15.03 2.55 2.50
CA THR A 32 -16.47 2.57 2.78
C THR A 32 -17.20 3.35 1.70
N ASP A 33 -18.52 3.17 1.58
CA ASP A 33 -19.33 3.90 0.59
C ASP A 33 -19.25 5.43 0.76
N LEU A 34 -18.85 5.91 1.95
CA LEU A 34 -18.72 7.34 2.28
C LEU A 34 -17.28 7.87 2.07
N GLU A 35 -16.28 6.99 2.05
CA GLU A 35 -14.88 7.34 1.81
C GLU A 35 -14.24 6.23 0.97
N PRO A 36 -14.40 6.29 -0.36
CA PRO A 36 -13.80 5.30 -1.25
C PRO A 36 -12.28 5.52 -1.31
N LEU A 37 -11.52 4.60 -0.72
CA LEU A 37 -10.07 4.56 -0.89
C LEU A 37 -9.70 3.87 -2.20
N ASN A 38 -8.89 4.53 -3.02
CA ASN A 38 -8.34 4.00 -4.26
C ASN A 38 -6.92 4.54 -4.50
N ASN A 39 -6.04 4.38 -3.51
CA ASN A 39 -4.70 4.93 -3.60
C ASN A 39 -3.69 3.96 -4.20
N VAL A 40 -4.03 2.68 -4.33
CA VAL A 40 -3.21 1.67 -5.01
C VAL A 40 -3.79 1.32 -6.37
N GLN A 41 -3.06 1.69 -7.43
CA GLN A 41 -3.36 1.34 -8.81
C GLN A 41 -2.25 0.45 -9.37
N VAL A 42 -2.63 -0.66 -9.98
CA VAL A 42 -1.73 -1.59 -10.66
C VAL A 42 -2.18 -1.66 -12.11
N ASP A 43 -1.33 -1.16 -13.01
CA ASP A 43 -1.55 -1.20 -14.45
C ASP A 43 -0.56 -2.20 -15.08
N LEU A 44 -1.10 -3.10 -15.90
CA LEU A 44 -0.35 -4.10 -16.64
C LEU A 44 -0.53 -3.79 -18.13
N ASP A 45 0.51 -3.21 -18.72
CA ASP A 45 0.61 -3.07 -20.16
C ASP A 45 1.22 -4.37 -20.72
N ALA A 46 0.34 -5.31 -21.08
CA ALA A 46 0.72 -6.60 -21.64
C ALA A 46 1.34 -6.48 -23.05
N GLU A 47 0.99 -5.42 -23.79
CA GLU A 47 1.51 -5.16 -25.13
C GLU A 47 2.99 -4.76 -25.09
N ASN A 48 3.37 -3.93 -24.11
CA ASN A 48 4.74 -3.45 -23.92
C ASN A 48 5.52 -4.22 -22.84
N GLY A 49 4.89 -5.17 -22.15
CA GLY A 49 5.49 -5.93 -21.06
C GLY A 49 5.85 -5.08 -19.85
N LEU A 50 5.10 -3.99 -19.61
CA LEU A 50 5.36 -3.05 -18.53
C LEU A 50 4.34 -3.23 -17.41
N LEU A 51 4.84 -3.27 -16.18
CA LEU A 51 4.04 -3.24 -14.98
C LEU A 51 4.26 -1.89 -14.29
N SER A 52 3.20 -1.11 -14.15
CA SER A 52 3.22 0.18 -13.44
C SER A 52 2.39 0.08 -12.18
N ILE A 53 3.03 0.20 -11.02
CA ILE A 53 2.38 0.23 -9.73
C ILE A 53 2.45 1.67 -9.20
N THR A 54 1.31 2.31 -9.03
CA THR A 54 1.20 3.65 -8.44
C THR A 54 0.51 3.54 -7.09
N MET A 55 1.16 4.03 -6.02
CA MET A 55 0.64 3.97 -4.66
C MET A 55 0.73 5.35 -4.01
N THR A 56 -0.41 5.90 -3.58
CA THR A 56 -0.47 7.18 -2.85
C THR A 56 -0.78 6.91 -1.39
N LEU A 57 0.22 6.56 -0.59
CA LEU A 57 0.02 6.25 0.83
C LEU A 57 -0.14 7.55 1.64
N PRO A 58 -1.32 7.86 2.23
CA PRO A 58 -1.44 8.94 3.19
C PRO A 58 -0.69 8.60 4.48
N VAL A 59 0.47 9.24 4.67
CA VAL A 59 1.28 9.12 5.88
C VAL A 59 1.13 10.39 6.69
N THR A 60 0.64 10.27 7.92
CA THR A 60 0.60 11.38 8.87
C THR A 60 1.85 11.32 9.75
N VAL A 61 2.65 12.38 9.69
CA VAL A 61 3.83 12.54 10.55
C VAL A 61 3.47 13.51 11.67
N THR A 62 3.55 13.04 12.90
CA THR A 62 3.36 13.86 14.10
C THR A 62 4.70 13.99 14.83
N ALA A 63 5.18 15.23 14.99
CA ALA A 63 6.36 15.53 15.79
C ALA A 63 5.92 16.00 17.18
N THR A 64 6.43 15.34 18.22
CA THR A 64 6.24 15.74 19.62
C THR A 64 7.59 16.12 20.22
N ALA A 65 7.60 16.80 21.38
CA ALA A 65 8.84 17.15 22.09
C ALA A 65 9.72 15.92 22.43
N THR A 66 9.15 14.73 22.39
CA THR A 66 9.79 13.44 22.70
C THR A 66 10.20 12.63 21.48
N GLY A 67 9.84 13.04 20.25
CA GLY A 67 10.22 12.34 19.02
C GLY A 67 9.18 12.43 17.89
N PHE A 68 9.51 11.77 16.78
CA PHE A 68 8.66 11.66 15.58
C PHE A 68 7.83 10.38 15.63
N ALA A 69 6.54 10.50 15.35
CA ALA A 69 5.62 9.40 15.09
C ALA A 69 5.20 9.46 13.62
N VAL A 70 5.32 8.34 12.92
CA VAL A 70 4.88 8.19 11.53
C VAL A 70 3.76 7.16 11.52
N ALA A 71 2.55 7.58 11.14
CA ALA A 71 1.38 6.72 11.11
C ALA A 71 0.69 6.77 9.74
N ALA A 72 0.57 5.61 9.11
CA ALA A 72 -0.31 5.40 7.97
C ALA A 72 -1.62 4.78 8.49
N VAL A 73 -2.39 5.59 9.23
CA VAL A 73 -3.61 5.17 9.97
C VAL A 73 -4.55 4.27 9.17
N PRO A 74 -4.88 4.54 7.89
CA PRO A 74 -5.75 3.66 7.11
C PRO A 74 -5.17 2.27 6.80
N TYR A 75 -3.88 2.02 7.06
CA TYR A 75 -3.24 0.70 6.89
C TYR A 75 -2.83 0.07 8.23
N LEU A 76 -3.15 0.74 9.36
CA LEU A 76 -2.90 0.19 10.69
C LEU A 76 -4.10 -0.65 11.13
N THR A 77 -4.03 -1.96 10.87
CA THR A 77 -4.91 -2.94 11.50
C THR A 77 -4.47 -3.30 12.93
#